data_AF-A0A0G9GXD4-F1
#
_entry.id   AF-A0A0G9GXD4-F1
#
_cell.length_a   1.000
_cell.length_b   1.000
_cell.length_c   1.000
_cell.angle_alpha   90.00
_cell.angle_beta   90.00
_cell.angle_gamma   90.00
#
_symmetry.space_group_name_H-M   'P 1'
#
loop_
_entity.id
_entity.type
_entity.pdbx_description
1 polymer ?
#
loop_
_entity_poly.entity_id
_entity_poly.type
_entity_poly.pdbx_seq_one_letter_code
_entity_poly.pdbx_strand_id
1 'polypeptide(L)'
;MRLAVFALAALALVATGGTRAETVYKCVAGGQTTYQQTPCAKSQRQETIQLEDSAPANGQVAPMPEAPRRDDAVVATPLPTRPLPPMPQMFGCVRATDSKSYTSADGNPQPYLAPLGVLGVAGGSLSDTYGNPNAAVASAPELNRGKGNVGAIATSNYVWVQDQCRELSPAETCQALQADADATQRQIRNAFKSDRGPLDAKADRLRDQLQSCR
;
A
#
# COMPACT_ATOMS: atom_id res chain seq x y z
N MET A 1 -51.09 36.30 -57.82
CA MET A 1 -50.77 35.79 -56.47
C MET A 1 -51.96 36.09 -55.55
N ARG A 2 -53.18 35.59 -55.85
CA ARG A 2 -53.91 34.44 -55.21
C ARG A 2 -53.81 34.45 -53.67
N LEU A 3 -54.70 35.18 -52.98
CA LEU A 3 -56.02 34.77 -52.44
C LEU A 3 -55.92 33.76 -51.27
N ALA A 4 -56.27 34.27 -50.09
CA ALA A 4 -57.22 33.76 -49.07
C ALA A 4 -57.59 32.26 -49.01
N VAL A 5 -58.16 31.91 -47.83
CA VAL A 5 -58.89 30.67 -47.47
C VAL A 5 -57.93 29.52 -47.08
N PHE A 6 -57.78 29.06 -45.83
CA PHE A 6 -58.70 28.62 -44.76
C PHE A 6 -57.90 28.70 -43.43
N ALA A 7 -58.28 29.33 -42.31
CA ALA A 7 -59.47 29.12 -41.46
C ALA A 7 -59.70 27.65 -41.07
N LEU A 8 -59.41 27.32 -39.79
CA LEU A 8 -59.92 26.20 -39.00
C LEU A 8 -59.53 24.75 -39.40
N ALA A 9 -58.54 24.22 -38.67
CA ALA A 9 -58.63 22.92 -37.99
C ALA A 9 -57.63 22.98 -36.81
N ALA A 10 -58.00 23.54 -35.66
CA ALA A 10 -58.75 22.84 -34.62
C ALA A 10 -58.04 21.55 -34.18
N LEU A 11 -57.45 21.67 -32.99
CA LEU A 11 -57.33 20.66 -31.96
C LEU A 11 -56.45 19.42 -32.18
N ALA A 12 -55.69 19.18 -31.11
CA ALA A 12 -55.28 17.90 -30.55
C ALA A 12 -53.87 17.46 -31.00
N LEU A 13 -52.93 17.08 -30.14
CA LEU A 13 -53.00 16.77 -28.72
C LEU A 13 -51.76 17.32 -28.02
N VAL A 14 -52.03 17.91 -26.86
CA VAL A 14 -51.20 17.81 -25.66
C VAL A 14 -50.71 16.36 -25.52
N ALA A 15 -49.44 16.11 -25.81
CA ALA A 15 -48.72 14.97 -25.26
C ALA A 15 -47.64 15.54 -24.34
N THR A 16 -48.09 16.11 -23.22
CA THR A 16 -47.34 15.97 -21.98
C THR A 16 -47.13 14.48 -21.78
N GLY A 17 -45.97 13.98 -22.20
CA GLY A 17 -45.50 12.66 -21.85
C GLY A 17 -45.30 12.64 -20.34
N GLY A 18 -46.41 12.46 -19.62
CA GLY A 18 -46.37 12.06 -18.24
C GLY A 18 -45.55 10.78 -18.22
N THR A 19 -44.40 10.84 -17.57
CA THR A 19 -43.61 9.70 -17.15
C THR A 19 -44.55 8.78 -16.37
N ARG A 20 -45.13 7.83 -17.09
CA ARG A 20 -46.08 6.83 -16.57
C ARG A 20 -45.26 5.60 -16.28
N ALA A 21 -45.25 5.18 -15.02
CA ALA A 21 -44.86 3.86 -14.52
C ALA A 21 -43.68 3.24 -15.29
N GLU A 22 -42.47 3.59 -14.84
CA GLU A 22 -41.21 3.22 -15.46
C GLU A 22 -41.12 1.69 -15.58
N THR A 23 -41.42 1.16 -16.76
CA THR A 23 -41.37 -0.27 -17.05
C THR A 23 -39.92 -0.62 -17.39
N VAL A 24 -39.30 -1.47 -16.59
CA VAL A 24 -37.92 -1.91 -16.79
C VAL A 24 -37.92 -3.36 -17.26
N TYR A 25 -37.23 -3.61 -18.36
CA TYR A 25 -37.04 -4.93 -18.94
C TYR A 25 -35.70 -5.50 -18.47
N LYS A 26 -35.74 -6.70 -17.91
CA LYS A 26 -34.57 -7.51 -17.60
C LYS A 26 -34.32 -8.45 -18.78
N CYS A 27 -33.19 -8.24 -19.45
CA CYS A 27 -32.77 -8.99 -20.62
C CYS A 27 -31.65 -9.97 -20.24
N VAL A 28 -31.87 -11.27 -20.52
CA VAL A 28 -30.89 -12.33 -20.26
C VAL A 28 -30.42 -12.94 -21.58
N ALA A 29 -29.12 -12.87 -21.83
CA ALA A 29 -28.45 -13.44 -23.00
C ALA A 29 -27.12 -14.08 -22.61
N GLY A 30 -26.92 -15.36 -22.93
CA GLY A 30 -25.65 -16.05 -22.71
C GLY A 30 -25.14 -16.08 -21.25
N GLY A 31 -26.04 -15.94 -20.27
CA GLY A 31 -25.68 -15.87 -18.84
C GLY A 31 -25.40 -14.46 -18.30
N GLN A 32 -25.44 -13.42 -19.14
CA GLN A 32 -25.38 -12.02 -18.72
C GLN A 32 -26.78 -11.42 -18.60
N THR A 33 -27.02 -10.65 -17.54
CA THR A 33 -28.29 -9.97 -17.26
C THR A 33 -28.09 -8.47 -17.36
N THR A 34 -28.93 -7.79 -18.15
CA THR A 34 -28.95 -6.32 -18.28
C THR A 34 -30.37 -5.80 -18.03
N TYR A 35 -30.48 -4.62 -17.42
CA TYR A 35 -31.76 -3.97 -17.13
C TYR A 35 -31.87 -2.70 -17.98
N GLN A 36 -32.94 -2.57 -18.75
CA GLN A 36 -33.10 -1.49 -19.73
C GLN A 36 -34.57 -1.05 -19.80
N GLN A 37 -34.80 0.20 -20.19
CA GLN A 37 -36.16 0.74 -20.37
C GLN A 37 -36.76 0.38 -21.75
N THR A 38 -35.95 -0.23 -22.64
CA THR A 38 -36.39 -0.71 -23.97
C THR A 38 -36.58 -2.22 -24.00
N PRO A 39 -37.57 -2.74 -24.75
CA PRO A 39 -37.77 -4.18 -24.92
C PRO A 39 -36.50 -4.90 -25.40
N CYS A 40 -36.31 -6.12 -24.94
CA CYS A 40 -35.12 -6.89 -25.30
C CYS A 40 -35.12 -7.26 -26.78
N ALA A 41 -33.92 -7.46 -27.36
CA ALA A 41 -33.83 -7.98 -28.72
C ALA A 41 -34.49 -9.37 -28.83
N LYS A 42 -35.07 -9.70 -29.99
CA LYS A 42 -35.87 -10.93 -30.22
C LYS A 42 -35.16 -12.25 -29.86
N SER A 43 -33.83 -12.24 -29.73
CA SER A 43 -33.00 -13.40 -29.37
C SER A 43 -32.71 -13.52 -27.86
N GLN A 44 -33.27 -12.65 -27.01
CA GLN A 44 -33.00 -12.60 -25.58
C GLN A 44 -34.24 -12.98 -24.77
N ARG A 45 -34.05 -13.56 -23.58
CA ARG A 45 -35.16 -13.77 -22.64
C ARG A 45 -35.48 -12.46 -21.94
N GLN A 46 -36.74 -12.04 -22.03
CA GLN A 46 -37.25 -10.80 -21.44
C GLN A 46 -38.11 -11.12 -20.21
N GLU A 47 -37.86 -10.41 -19.12
CA GLU A 47 -38.72 -10.35 -17.94
C GLU A 47 -39.09 -8.89 -17.69
N THR A 48 -40.39 -8.59 -17.64
CA THR A 48 -40.90 -7.23 -17.50
C THR A 48 -41.16 -6.92 -16.02
N ILE A 49 -40.55 -5.86 -15.51
CA ILE A 49 -40.73 -5.38 -14.13
C ILE A 49 -41.47 -4.05 -14.20
N GLN A 50 -42.65 -3.98 -13.58
CA GLN A 50 -43.34 -2.71 -13.32
C GLN A 50 -42.83 -2.15 -12.01
N LEU A 51 -42.27 -0.94 -12.05
CA LEU A 51 -41.94 -0.20 -10.84
C LEU A 51 -43.19 0.55 -10.39
N GLU A 52 -43.63 0.29 -9.17
CA GLU A 52 -44.69 1.07 -8.52
C GLU A 52 -44.14 2.45 -8.13
N ASP A 53 -44.78 3.48 -8.66
CA ASP A 53 -44.50 4.86 -8.29
C ASP A 53 -44.90 5.06 -6.82
N SER A 54 -43.89 5.27 -5.97
CA SER A 54 -44.07 5.31 -4.51
C SER A 54 -44.57 6.66 -4.00
N ALA A 55 -44.92 7.60 -4.89
CA ALA A 55 -45.45 8.90 -4.51
C ALA A 55 -46.99 8.93 -4.60
N PRO A 56 -47.72 9.23 -3.51
CA PRO A 56 -49.17 9.45 -3.61
C PRO A 56 -49.45 10.63 -4.56
N ALA A 57 -50.31 10.40 -5.55
CA ALA A 57 -50.66 11.34 -6.64
C ALA A 57 -51.24 12.70 -6.17
N ASN A 58 -51.40 12.88 -4.86
CA ASN A 58 -52.07 14.01 -4.25
C ASN A 58 -51.07 15.06 -3.73
N GLY A 59 -49.76 14.83 -3.85
CA GLY A 59 -48.72 15.73 -3.32
C GLY A 59 -48.73 15.85 -1.78
N GLN A 60 -49.60 15.08 -1.10
CA GLN A 60 -49.67 15.05 0.35
C GLN A 60 -48.67 14.03 0.86
N VAL A 61 -47.49 14.53 1.22
CA VAL A 61 -46.56 13.80 2.09
C VAL A 61 -47.23 13.73 3.47
N ALA A 62 -47.36 12.53 4.04
CA ALA A 62 -47.83 12.37 5.41
C ALA A 62 -46.98 13.28 6.33
N PRO A 63 -47.57 13.96 7.32
CA PRO A 63 -46.79 14.74 8.28
C PRO A 63 -45.74 13.81 8.88
N MET A 64 -44.47 14.16 8.68
CA MET A 64 -43.36 13.40 9.24
C MET A 64 -43.55 13.36 10.76
N PRO A 65 -43.47 12.19 11.41
CA PRO A 65 -43.47 12.12 12.86
C PRO A 65 -42.44 13.11 13.40
N GLU A 66 -42.83 13.89 14.40
CA GLU A 66 -41.92 14.79 15.08
C GLU A 66 -40.68 13.99 15.48
N ALA A 67 -39.50 14.48 15.08
CA ALA A 67 -38.26 13.84 15.45
C ALA A 67 -38.27 13.66 16.97
N PRO A 68 -37.94 12.46 17.51
CA PRO A 68 -37.83 12.29 18.94
C PRO A 68 -36.92 13.41 19.45
N ARG A 69 -37.41 14.16 20.46
CA ARG A 69 -36.59 15.19 21.11
C ARG A 69 -35.29 14.49 21.48
N ARG A 70 -34.19 14.98 20.90
CA ARG A 70 -32.87 14.58 21.33
C ARG A 70 -32.81 15.08 22.76
N ASP A 71 -32.98 14.18 23.73
CA ASP A 71 -32.69 14.48 25.12
C ASP A 71 -31.35 15.20 25.12
N ASP A 72 -31.34 16.41 25.71
CA ASP A 72 -30.17 17.27 25.79
C ASP A 72 -28.96 16.37 26.04
N ALA A 73 -28.05 16.38 25.07
CA ALA A 73 -26.91 15.50 25.05
C ALA A 73 -26.33 15.45 26.46
N VAL A 74 -26.45 14.29 27.11
CA VAL A 74 -25.66 13.99 28.30
C VAL A 74 -24.26 14.41 27.92
N VAL A 75 -23.78 15.48 28.56
CA VAL A 75 -22.44 16.01 28.33
C VAL A 75 -21.54 14.82 28.52
N ALA A 76 -21.06 14.26 27.41
CA ALA A 76 -20.21 13.09 27.44
C ALA A 76 -19.00 13.53 28.24
N THR A 77 -18.88 12.98 29.46
CA THR A 77 -17.70 13.21 30.30
C THR A 77 -16.49 13.00 29.40
N PRO A 78 -15.57 13.97 29.26
CA PRO A 78 -14.41 13.80 28.41
C PRO A 78 -13.73 12.50 28.82
N LEU A 79 -13.68 11.53 27.91
CA LEU A 79 -12.92 10.30 28.17
C LEU A 79 -11.51 10.75 28.55
N PRO A 80 -10.92 10.20 29.63
CA PRO A 80 -9.57 10.56 30.02
C PRO A 80 -8.65 10.34 28.82
N THR A 81 -8.04 11.42 28.34
CA THR A 81 -7.10 11.37 27.21
C THR A 81 -5.91 10.55 27.67
N ARG A 82 -5.79 9.32 27.17
CA ARG A 82 -4.63 8.49 27.49
C ARG A 82 -3.39 9.21 26.93
N PRO A 83 -2.33 9.41 27.73
CA PRO A 83 -1.08 9.96 27.21
C PRO A 83 -0.58 9.11 26.05
N LEU A 84 -0.24 9.74 24.94
CA LEU A 84 0.42 9.03 23.83
C LEU A 84 1.77 8.51 24.33
N PRO A 85 2.18 7.30 23.90
CA PRO A 85 3.52 6.82 24.20
C PRO A 85 4.56 7.81 23.63
N PRO A 86 5.66 8.06 24.34
CA PRO A 86 6.73 8.90 23.81
C PRO A 86 7.29 8.26 22.55
N MET A 87 7.68 9.09 21.58
CA MET A 87 8.30 8.62 20.35
C MET A 87 9.61 7.90 20.66
N PRO A 88 9.86 6.71 20.09
CA PRO A 88 11.13 6.03 20.27
C PRO A 88 12.25 6.83 19.59
N GLN A 89 13.36 7.01 20.30
CA GLN A 89 14.60 7.47 19.66
C GLN A 89 15.14 6.35 18.76
N MET A 90 15.46 6.71 17.52
CA MET A 90 16.00 5.80 16.52
C MET A 90 17.12 6.48 15.76
N PHE A 91 18.07 5.67 15.31
CA PHE A 91 19.24 6.13 14.57
C PHE A 91 19.29 5.46 13.20
N GLY A 92 19.56 6.27 12.18
CA GLY A 92 19.86 5.79 10.84
C GLY A 92 21.36 5.60 10.73
N CYS A 93 21.79 4.35 10.51
CA CYS A 93 23.18 3.96 10.40
C CYS A 93 23.52 3.50 8.99
N VAL A 94 24.75 3.75 8.56
CA VAL A 94 25.29 3.28 7.29
C VAL A 94 26.49 2.40 7.58
N ARG A 95 26.47 1.18 7.05
CA ARG A 95 27.54 0.22 7.27
C ARG A 95 28.81 0.63 6.53
N ALA A 96 29.95 0.62 7.22
CA ALA A 96 31.23 1.03 6.65
C ALA A 96 31.72 0.13 5.50
N THR A 97 31.32 -1.14 5.48
CA THR A 97 31.79 -2.12 4.49
C THR A 97 31.03 -2.10 3.17
N ASP A 98 29.70 -2.04 3.21
CA ASP A 98 28.85 -2.17 2.02
C ASP A 98 27.93 -0.96 1.79
N SER A 99 28.11 0.11 2.57
CA SER A 99 27.29 1.31 2.55
C SER A 99 25.78 1.06 2.71
N LYS A 100 25.37 -0.10 3.24
CA LYS A 100 23.95 -0.40 3.45
C LYS A 100 23.42 0.35 4.67
N SER A 101 22.26 0.97 4.49
CA SER A 101 21.53 1.63 5.57
C SER A 101 20.80 0.60 6.45
N TYR A 102 20.82 0.83 7.77
CA TYR A 102 20.02 0.09 8.74
C TYR A 102 19.60 1.02 9.89
N THR A 103 18.65 0.59 10.70
CA THR A 103 18.19 1.33 11.89
C THR A 103 18.79 0.72 13.15
N SER A 104 19.19 1.57 14.10
CA SER A 104 19.61 1.16 15.45
C SER A 104 18.80 1.91 16.52
N ALA A 105 18.68 1.30 17.70
CA ALA A 105 18.03 1.88 18.86
C ALA A 105 18.95 2.80 19.68
N ASP A 106 20.26 2.58 19.64
CA ASP A 106 21.27 3.27 20.47
C ASP A 106 22.22 4.18 19.69
N GLY A 107 22.31 4.00 18.36
CA GLY A 107 23.14 4.81 17.48
C GLY A 107 24.65 4.67 17.70
N ASN A 108 25.08 3.69 18.50
CA ASN A 108 26.49 3.51 18.85
C ASN A 108 26.99 2.11 18.47
N PRO A 109 27.16 1.84 17.16
CA PRO A 109 27.67 0.56 16.70
C PRO A 109 29.10 0.35 17.16
N GLN A 110 29.37 -0.83 17.73
CA GLN A 110 30.73 -1.20 18.13
C GLN A 110 31.62 -1.31 16.89
N PRO A 111 32.85 -0.76 16.93
CA PRO A 111 33.83 -0.99 15.87
C PRO A 111 34.07 -2.49 15.67
N TYR A 112 34.29 -2.90 14.42
CA TYR A 112 34.54 -4.29 14.07
C TYR A 112 35.65 -4.42 13.02
N LEU A 113 36.26 -5.61 12.95
CA LEU A 113 37.28 -5.91 11.96
C LEU A 113 36.61 -6.33 10.64
N ALA A 114 36.94 -5.61 9.57
CA ALA A 114 36.51 -5.94 8.22
C ALA A 114 37.72 -6.28 7.33
N PRO A 115 37.63 -7.29 6.46
CA PRO A 115 38.65 -7.53 5.44
C PRO A 115 38.82 -6.30 4.55
N LEU A 116 40.05 -5.88 4.27
CA LEU A 116 40.33 -4.70 3.46
C LEU A 116 39.68 -4.78 2.07
N GLY A 117 39.59 -5.98 1.50
CA GLY A 117 38.96 -6.22 0.21
C GLY A 117 37.46 -5.88 0.16
N VAL A 118 36.71 -5.99 1.27
CA VAL A 118 35.27 -5.67 1.26
C VAL A 118 34.99 -4.17 1.24
N LEU A 119 35.98 -3.35 1.60
CA LEU A 119 35.88 -1.89 1.61
C LEU A 119 36.09 -1.28 0.22
N GLY A 120 36.43 -2.07 -0.80
CA GLY A 120 36.66 -1.60 -2.17
C GLY A 120 37.91 -0.72 -2.35
N VAL A 121 38.68 -0.46 -1.29
CA VAL A 121 39.91 0.35 -1.31
C VAL A 121 41.10 -0.33 -1.99
N ALA A 122 41.08 -1.67 -2.09
CA ALA A 122 42.05 -2.46 -2.84
C ALA A 122 41.42 -3.03 -4.13
N GLY A 123 40.85 -2.15 -4.95
CA GLY A 123 40.26 -2.49 -6.25
C GLY A 123 41.31 -2.66 -7.35
N GLY A 124 42.06 -3.76 -7.31
CA GLY A 124 42.75 -4.24 -8.51
C GLY A 124 41.73 -4.82 -9.51
N SER A 125 42.08 -4.86 -10.80
CA SER A 125 41.28 -5.61 -11.76
C SER A 125 41.26 -7.10 -11.39
N LEU A 126 40.26 -7.85 -11.87
CA LEU A 126 40.28 -9.32 -11.76
C LEU A 126 41.58 -9.89 -12.33
N SER A 127 42.13 -9.28 -13.39
CA SER A 127 43.43 -9.65 -13.97
C SER A 127 44.61 -9.39 -13.02
N ASP A 128 44.53 -8.40 -12.12
CA ASP A 128 45.54 -8.16 -11.08
C ASP A 128 45.42 -9.16 -9.92
N THR A 129 44.24 -9.74 -9.75
CA THR A 129 43.94 -10.73 -8.71
C THR A 129 44.24 -12.17 -9.18
N TYR A 130 43.95 -12.47 -10.46
CA TYR A 130 44.03 -13.81 -11.06
C TYR A 130 45.17 -13.96 -12.08
N GLY A 131 45.88 -12.87 -12.43
CA GLY A 131 46.93 -12.87 -13.44
C GLY A 131 46.42 -12.83 -14.89
N ASN A 132 47.34 -13.01 -15.85
CA ASN A 132 47.06 -13.15 -17.29
C ASN A 132 45.98 -14.22 -17.52
N PRO A 133 45.09 -14.14 -18.54
CA PRO A 133 44.16 -15.22 -18.89
C PRO A 133 44.79 -16.62 -19.10
N ASN A 134 46.11 -16.70 -19.31
CA ASN A 134 46.87 -17.95 -19.36
C ASN A 134 47.54 -18.35 -18.01
N ALA A 135 47.41 -17.52 -16.97
CA ALA A 135 47.82 -17.83 -15.62
C ALA A 135 46.73 -18.69 -14.98
N ALA A 136 46.85 -20.00 -15.15
CA ALA A 136 46.03 -20.95 -14.41
C ALA A 136 46.28 -20.75 -12.91
N VAL A 137 45.34 -20.11 -12.22
CA VAL A 137 45.22 -20.23 -10.76
C VAL A 137 44.75 -21.66 -10.52
N ALA A 138 45.71 -22.55 -10.33
CA ALA A 138 45.40 -23.94 -10.09
C ALA A 138 44.70 -24.07 -8.73
N SER A 139 43.72 -24.96 -8.62
CA SER A 139 43.06 -25.29 -7.34
C SER A 139 44.03 -25.86 -6.28
N ALA A 140 45.29 -26.13 -6.65
CA ALA A 140 46.38 -26.55 -5.78
C ALA A 140 47.10 -25.31 -5.19
N PRO A 141 46.96 -25.03 -3.88
CA PRO A 141 47.55 -23.84 -3.23
C PRO A 141 49.08 -23.74 -3.39
N GLU A 142 49.75 -24.90 -3.43
CA GLU A 142 51.21 -25.01 -3.54
C GLU A 142 51.77 -24.47 -4.85
N LEU A 143 50.99 -24.51 -5.95
CA LEU A 143 51.41 -24.04 -7.27
C LEU A 143 51.27 -22.51 -7.43
N ASN A 144 50.55 -21.88 -6.52
CA ASN A 144 50.33 -20.43 -6.48
C ASN A 144 51.29 -19.73 -5.51
N ARG A 145 52.12 -20.48 -4.77
CA ARG A 145 53.07 -19.94 -3.79
C ARG A 145 54.16 -19.12 -4.50
N GLY A 146 54.24 -17.82 -4.22
CA GLY A 146 55.23 -16.91 -4.81
C GLY A 146 54.75 -16.11 -6.04
N LYS A 147 53.57 -16.41 -6.59
CA LYS A 147 52.88 -15.51 -7.53
C LYS A 147 52.06 -14.53 -6.69
N GLY A 148 52.65 -13.37 -6.39
CA GLY A 148 52.04 -12.34 -5.56
C GLY A 148 50.66 -11.95 -6.07
N ASN A 149 49.63 -12.48 -5.44
CA ASN A 149 48.25 -12.14 -5.69
C ASN A 149 47.89 -10.96 -4.80
N VAL A 150 47.59 -9.82 -5.41
CA VAL A 150 47.03 -8.64 -4.73
C VAL A 150 45.77 -9.04 -3.94
N GLY A 151 45.06 -10.07 -4.40
CA GLY A 151 43.96 -10.72 -3.68
C GLY A 151 44.34 -11.35 -2.34
N ALA A 152 45.55 -11.88 -2.15
CA ALA A 152 45.99 -12.37 -0.84
C ALA A 152 46.18 -11.20 0.15
N ILE A 153 46.77 -10.08 -0.29
CA ILE A 153 46.96 -8.90 0.56
C ILE A 153 45.60 -8.24 0.89
N ALA A 154 44.65 -8.21 -0.06
CA ALA A 154 43.32 -7.65 0.18
C ALA A 154 42.44 -8.53 1.09
N THR A 155 42.66 -9.85 1.12
CA THR A 155 41.91 -10.80 1.96
C THR A 155 42.58 -11.11 3.29
N SER A 156 43.90 -10.93 3.41
CA SER A 156 44.65 -11.21 4.65
C SER A 156 44.71 -10.03 5.61
N ASN A 157 44.49 -8.80 5.14
CA ASN A 157 44.53 -7.61 5.99
C ASN A 157 43.13 -7.25 6.48
N TYR A 158 42.97 -7.21 7.80
CA TYR A 158 41.76 -6.71 8.45
C TYR A 158 42.02 -5.30 8.99
N VAL A 159 41.03 -4.44 8.86
CA VAL A 159 41.07 -3.07 9.39
C VAL A 159 39.88 -2.84 10.30
N TRP A 160 40.08 -2.04 11.34
CA TRP A 160 39.00 -1.58 12.20
C TRP A 160 38.15 -0.59 11.43
N VAL A 161 36.85 -0.88 11.37
CA VAL A 161 35.85 0.00 10.77
C VAL A 161 34.76 0.29 11.78
N GLN A 162 34.10 1.43 11.59
CA GLN A 162 32.98 1.84 12.41
C GLN A 162 31.89 2.39 11.51
N ASP A 163 30.67 1.97 11.77
CA ASP A 163 29.49 2.44 11.06
C ASP A 163 29.16 3.88 11.45
N GLN A 164 28.61 4.63 10.49
CA GLN A 164 28.22 6.03 10.72
C GLN A 164 26.74 6.09 11.04
N CYS A 165 26.39 6.63 12.21
CA CYS A 165 25.01 6.79 12.64
C CYS A 165 24.66 8.25 12.86
N ARG A 166 23.39 8.59 12.59
CA ARG A 166 22.78 9.85 12.98
C ARG A 166 21.42 9.60 13.61
N GLU A 167 21.00 10.49 14.49
CA GLU A 167 19.63 10.47 15.01
C GLU A 167 18.64 10.74 13.87
N LEU A 168 17.53 10.00 13.88
CA LEU A 168 16.44 10.19 12.93
C LEU A 168 15.52 11.30 13.43
N SER A 169 15.07 12.13 12.50
CA SER A 169 13.99 13.08 12.78
C SER A 169 12.68 12.33 13.07
N PRO A 170 11.69 12.98 13.73
CA PRO A 170 10.40 12.36 14.01
C PRO A 170 9.70 11.76 12.78
N ALA A 171 9.77 12.45 11.64
CA ALA A 171 9.21 11.98 10.38
C ALA A 171 9.93 10.72 9.85
N GLU A 172 11.26 10.71 9.91
CA GLU A 172 12.08 9.57 9.48
C GLU A 172 11.87 8.36 10.40
N THR A 173 11.75 8.57 11.71
CA THR A 173 11.41 7.53 12.68
C THR A 173 10.07 6.89 12.34
N CYS A 174 9.04 7.69 12.07
CA CYS A 174 7.72 7.16 11.70
C CYS A 174 7.77 6.39 10.38
N GLN A 175 8.53 6.86 9.39
CA GLN A 175 8.73 6.14 8.13
C GLN A 175 9.46 4.80 8.35
N ALA A 176 10.48 4.77 9.20
CA ALA A 176 11.22 3.56 9.55
C ALA A 176 10.32 2.54 10.27
N LEU A 177 9.51 2.99 11.24
CA LEU A 177 8.56 2.13 11.95
C LEU A 177 7.50 1.53 11.01
N GLN A 178 7.01 2.32 10.04
CA GLN A 178 6.08 1.83 9.03
C GLN A 178 6.74 0.78 8.12
N ALA A 179 7.95 1.04 7.64
CA ALA A 179 8.69 0.09 6.82
C ALA A 179 8.95 -1.23 7.55
N ASP A 180 9.27 -1.17 8.85
CA ASP A 180 9.46 -2.33 9.72
C ASP A 180 8.15 -3.09 9.96
N ALA A 181 7.03 -2.38 10.12
CA ALA A 181 5.71 -2.99 10.26
C ALA A 181 5.32 -3.75 8.98
N ASP A 182 5.51 -3.13 7.82
CA ASP A 182 5.24 -3.75 6.51
C ASP A 182 6.13 -4.97 6.25
N ALA A 183 7.42 -4.88 6.60
CA ALA A 183 8.36 -5.98 6.49
C ALA A 183 7.97 -7.14 7.42
N THR A 184 7.60 -6.84 8.66
CA THR A 184 7.16 -7.84 9.64
C THR A 184 5.86 -8.50 9.18
N GLN A 185 4.91 -7.74 8.64
CA GLN A 185 3.66 -8.29 8.11
C GLN A 185 3.89 -9.18 6.88
N ARG A 186 4.87 -8.85 6.03
CA ARG A 186 5.32 -9.74 4.93
C ARG A 186 5.89 -11.04 5.49
N GLN A 187 6.72 -10.97 6.53
CA GLN A 187 7.30 -12.16 7.17
C GLN A 187 6.22 -13.04 7.79
N ILE A 188 5.24 -12.49 8.51
CA ILE A 188 4.13 -13.25 9.11
C ILE A 188 3.35 -14.05 8.06
N ARG A 189 3.08 -13.46 6.89
CA ARG A 189 2.37 -14.14 5.80
C ARG A 189 3.13 -15.35 5.27
N ASN A 190 4.45 -15.27 5.26
CA ASN A 190 5.33 -16.32 4.74
C ASN A 190 5.84 -17.28 5.82
N ALA A 191 5.59 -16.99 7.10
CA ALA A 191 6.13 -17.74 8.22
C ALA A 191 5.34 -19.03 8.51
N PHE A 192 6.08 -20.07 8.89
CA PHE A 192 5.50 -21.29 9.45
C PHE A 192 4.89 -21.03 10.83
N LYS A 193 4.01 -21.92 11.28
CA LYS A 193 3.33 -21.79 12.58
C LYS A 193 4.32 -21.69 13.75
N SER A 194 5.47 -22.36 13.68
CA SER A 194 6.52 -22.31 14.70
C SER A 194 7.14 -20.92 14.85
N ASP A 195 7.19 -20.15 13.76
CA ASP A 195 7.96 -18.89 13.70
C ASP A 195 7.05 -17.66 13.88
N ARG A 196 5.73 -17.87 13.96
CA ARG A 196 4.75 -16.78 14.08
C ARG A 196 4.80 -16.05 15.41
N GLY A 197 4.95 -16.77 16.53
CA GLY A 197 4.87 -16.17 17.87
C GLY A 197 5.79 -14.94 18.05
N PRO A 198 7.10 -15.03 17.73
CA PRO A 198 8.00 -13.88 17.80
C PRO A 198 7.63 -12.74 16.83
N LEU A 199 7.12 -13.06 15.65
CA LEU A 199 6.74 -12.06 14.64
C LEU A 199 5.46 -11.32 15.03
N ASP A 200 4.48 -12.02 15.61
CA ASP A 200 3.24 -11.43 16.11
C ASP A 200 3.54 -10.46 17.27
N ALA A 201 4.39 -10.87 18.22
CA ALA A 201 4.84 -10.01 19.31
C ALA A 201 5.60 -8.76 18.80
N LYS A 202 6.40 -8.90 17.74
CA LYS A 202 7.05 -7.76 17.08
C LYS A 202 6.02 -6.84 16.42
N ALA A 203 5.00 -7.39 15.76
CA ALA A 203 3.95 -6.62 15.11
C ALA A 203 3.09 -5.84 16.12
N ASP A 204 2.80 -6.43 17.28
CA ASP A 204 2.12 -5.74 18.39
C ASP A 204 2.94 -4.54 18.86
N ARG A 205 4.25 -4.74 19.14
CA ARG A 205 5.15 -3.64 19.56
C ARG A 205 5.20 -2.50 18.53
N LEU A 206 5.32 -2.84 17.25
CA LEU A 206 5.36 -1.84 16.18
C LEU A 206 4.03 -1.08 16.06
N ARG A 207 2.89 -1.75 16.26
CA ARG A 207 1.56 -1.10 16.30
C ARG A 207 1.42 -0.10 17.45
N ASP A 208 1.99 -0.41 18.61
CA ASP A 208 2.01 0.50 19.75
C ASP A 208 2.91 1.71 19.49
N GLN A 209 4.10 1.49 18.93
CA GLN A 209 5.03 2.58 18.57
C GLN A 209 4.43 3.49 17.50
N LEU A 210 3.69 2.96 16.53
CA LEU A 210 3.04 3.77 15.50
C LEU A 210 1.90 4.66 16.03
N GLN A 211 1.40 4.45 17.26
CA GLN A 211 0.45 5.39 17.86
C GLN A 211 1.08 6.76 18.13
N SER A 212 2.41 6.84 18.32
CA SER A 212 3.11 8.13 18.51
C SER A 212 3.31 8.91 17.21
N CYS A 213 2.91 8.34 16.06
CA CYS A 213 3.06 8.93 14.72
C CYS A 213 1.75 9.51 14.16
N ARG A 214 0.69 9.57 14.97
CA ARG A 214 -0.64 10.05 14.59
C ARG A 214 -0.98 11.40 15.19
#